data_AF-A0A550GKB3-F1
#
_entry.id   AF-A0A550GKB3-F1
#
_cell.length_a   1.000
_cell.length_b   1.000
_cell.length_c   1.000
_cell.angle_alpha   90.00
_cell.angle_beta   90.00
_cell.angle_gamma   90.00
#
_symmetry.space_group_name_H-M   'P 1'
#
loop_
_entity.id
_entity.type
_entity.pdbx_description
1 polymer ?
#
loop_
_entity_poly.entity_id
_entity_poly.type
_entity_poly.pdbx_seq_one_letter_code
_entity_poly.pdbx_strand_id
1 'polypeptide(L)'
;MTGEYGATLELPDVSRVRDLLREVAARYGEGLREYLFTDEGGLHSHVVVILNGRGVGVLDGLDTPLTDGDRVAILPSIGGG
;
A
#
# COMPACT_ATOMS: atom_id res chain seq x y z
N MET A 1 -9.29 5.82 19.09
CA MET A 1 -7.90 6.16 18.74
C MET A 1 -7.79 5.98 17.23
N THR A 2 -8.14 7.01 16.46
CA THR A 2 -8.07 6.99 15.00
C THR A 2 -6.62 7.18 14.62
N GLY A 3 -5.90 6.07 14.43
CA GLY A 3 -4.49 6.08 14.06
C GLY A 3 -4.30 6.54 12.62
N GLU A 4 -4.38 7.86 12.38
CA GLU A 4 -3.80 8.44 11.17
C GLU A 4 -2.28 8.43 11.34
N TYR A 5 -1.66 7.33 10.91
CA TYR A 5 -0.20 7.24 10.79
C TYR A 5 0.20 7.67 9.37
N GLY A 6 0.44 8.96 9.21
CA GLY A 6 1.09 9.48 8.00
C GLY A 6 2.60 9.33 8.11
N ALA A 7 3.24 8.77 7.08
CA ALA A 7 4.69 8.72 6.96
C ALA A 7 5.10 9.15 5.54
N THR A 8 6.12 10.00 5.45
CA THR A 8 6.81 10.29 4.19
C THR A 8 7.97 9.32 4.05
N LEU A 9 8.04 8.61 2.92
CA LEU A 9 9.13 7.71 2.58
C LEU A 9 9.82 8.23 1.32
N GLU A 10 11.15 8.19 1.33
CA GLU A 10 11.95 8.39 0.13
C GLU A 10 12.17 7.03 -0.54
N LEU A 11 11.87 6.96 -1.84
CA LEU A 11 11.98 5.76 -2.65
C LEU A 11 12.86 6.07 -3.88
N PRO A 12 13.49 5.07 -4.50
CA PRO A 12 14.17 5.25 -5.79
C PRO A 12 13.25 5.85 -6.86
N ASP A 13 13.81 6.61 -7.81
CA ASP A 13 13.05 7.29 -8.87
C ASP A 13 12.12 6.37 -9.68
N VAL A 14 12.46 5.09 -9.80
CA VAL A 14 11.69 4.08 -10.55
C VAL A 14 11.00 3.12 -9.59
N SER A 15 10.14 3.65 -8.73
CA SER A 15 9.41 2.86 -7.73
C SER A 15 7.96 2.64 -8.11
N ARG A 16 7.41 1.51 -7.67
CA ARG A 16 6.00 1.13 -7.86
C ARG A 16 5.30 1.06 -6.52
N VAL A 17 3.97 0.93 -6.55
CA VAL A 17 3.15 0.72 -5.35
C VAL A 17 3.67 -0.46 -4.51
N ARG A 18 4.08 -1.57 -5.14
CA ARG A 18 4.69 -2.71 -4.41
C ARG A 18 5.91 -2.33 -3.58
N ASP A 19 6.75 -1.44 -4.08
CA ASP A 19 8.01 -1.08 -3.44
C ASP A 19 7.72 -0.23 -2.21
N LEU A 20 6.81 0.74 -2.34
CA LEU A 20 6.30 1.51 -1.20
C LEU A 20 5.71 0.62 -0.12
N LEU A 21 4.83 -0.32 -0.46
CA LEU A 21 4.20 -1.20 0.52
C LEU A 21 5.20 -2.12 1.21
N ARG A 22 6.25 -2.57 0.51
CA ARG A 22 7.34 -3.35 1.09
C ARG A 22 8.17 -2.52 2.07
N GLU A 23 8.51 -1.29 1.71
CA GLU A 23 9.25 -0.38 2.62
C GLU A 23 8.43 -0.02 3.86
N VAL A 24 7.12 0.23 3.69
CA VAL A 24 6.21 0.43 4.81
C VAL A 24 6.16 -0.83 5.68
N ALA A 25 5.98 -2.01 5.11
CA ALA A 25 5.98 -3.27 5.86
C ALA A 25 7.30 -3.50 6.61
N ALA A 26 8.44 -3.23 5.97
CA ALA A 26 9.75 -3.34 6.60
C ALA A 26 9.92 -2.40 7.80
N ARG A 27 9.36 -1.18 7.70
CA ARG A 27 9.43 -0.16 8.77
C ARG A 27 8.55 -0.46 9.97
N TYR A 28 7.34 -0.99 9.75
CA TYR A 28 6.38 -1.28 10.82
C TYR A 28 6.43 -2.73 11.33
N GLY A 29 7.18 -3.61 10.64
CA GLY A 29 7.46 -4.96 11.07
C GLY A 29 6.61 -6.04 10.39
N GLU A 30 6.94 -7.29 10.70
CA GLU A 30 6.41 -8.47 10.00
C GLU A 30 4.88 -8.60 10.09
N GLY A 31 4.26 -8.20 11.20
CA GLY A 31 2.79 -8.23 11.32
C GLY A 31 2.08 -7.37 10.27
N LEU A 32 2.66 -6.23 9.86
CA LEU A 32 2.09 -5.44 8.76
C LEU A 32 2.35 -6.10 7.40
N ARG A 33 3.51 -6.74 7.22
CA ARG A 33 3.83 -7.49 6.00
C ARG A 33 2.79 -8.59 5.74
N GLU A 34 2.51 -9.40 6.77
CA GLU A 34 1.52 -10.48 6.72
C GLU A 34 0.09 -9.95 6.56
N TYR A 35 -0.21 -8.78 7.10
CA TYR A 35 -1.51 -8.15 6.90
C TYR A 35 -1.72 -7.68 5.45
N LEU A 36 -0.67 -7.14 4.81
CA LEU A 36 -0.73 -6.57 3.46
C LEU A 36 -0.64 -7.64 2.36
N PHE A 37 0.32 -8.55 2.47
CA PHE A 37 0.71 -9.45 1.39
C PHE A 37 0.32 -10.89 1.66
N THR A 38 -0.24 -11.54 0.63
CA THR A 38 -0.40 -13.00 0.58
C THR A 38 0.95 -13.69 0.44
N ASP A 39 1.01 -14.99 0.72
CA ASP A 39 2.21 -15.83 0.50
C ASP A 39 2.69 -15.84 -0.97
N GLU A 40 1.77 -15.61 -1.91
CA GLU A 40 2.03 -15.53 -3.35
C GLU A 40 2.61 -14.17 -3.78
N GLY A 41 2.75 -13.22 -2.85
CA GLY A 41 3.28 -11.87 -3.09
C GLY A 41 2.26 -10.86 -3.63
N GLY A 42 0.99 -11.25 -3.77
CA GLY A 42 -0.14 -10.35 -4.05
C GLY A 42 -0.65 -9.63 -2.80
N LEU A 43 -1.63 -8.74 -2.96
CA LEU A 43 -2.34 -8.12 -1.83
C LEU A 43 -3.48 -9.00 -1.34
N HIS A 44 -3.70 -9.03 -0.03
CA HIS A 44 -4.91 -9.61 0.52
C HIS A 44 -6.17 -8.87 0.03
N SER A 45 -7.25 -9.61 -0.21
CA SER A 45 -8.54 -9.05 -0.66
C SER A 45 -9.18 -8.11 0.35
N HIS A 46 -8.82 -8.22 1.64
CA HIS A 46 -9.24 -7.30 2.69
C HIS A 46 -8.38 -6.04 2.77
N VAL A 47 -7.45 -5.81 1.84
CA VAL A 47 -6.60 -4.60 1.81
C VAL A 47 -6.94 -3.79 0.57
N VAL A 48 -7.32 -2.54 0.77
CA VAL A 48 -7.60 -1.58 -0.30
C VAL A 48 -6.48 -0.56 -0.33
N VAL A 49 -5.81 -0.44 -1.49
CA VAL A 49 -4.76 0.56 -1.71
C VAL A 49 -5.27 1.60 -2.68
N ILE A 50 -5.17 2.87 -2.27
CA ILE A 50 -5.65 4.03 -3.02
C ILE A 50 -4.45 4.93 -3.34
N LEU A 51 -4.20 5.16 -4.62
CA LEU A 51 -3.22 6.11 -5.12
C LEU A 51 -3.93 7.37 -5.61
N ASN A 52 -3.67 8.52 -5.00
CA ASN A 52 -4.25 9.83 -5.38
C ASN A 52 -5.79 9.81 -5.55
N GLY A 53 -6.49 9.09 -4.65
CA GLY A 53 -7.95 8.95 -4.68
C GLY A 53 -8.49 7.86 -5.63
N ARG A 54 -7.61 7.08 -6.29
CA ARG A 54 -8.01 5.98 -7.17
C ARG A 54 -7.50 4.64 -6.63
N GLY A 55 -8.36 3.63 -6.59
CA GLY A 55 -7.96 2.29 -6.18
C GLY A 55 -6.94 1.70 -7.17
N VAL A 56 -5.84 1.14 -6.68
CA VAL A 56 -4.80 0.59 -7.57
C VAL A 56 -5.29 -0.60 -8.39
N GLY A 57 -6.36 -1.28 -7.96
CA GLY A 57 -6.98 -2.38 -8.71
C GLY A 57 -7.63 -1.97 -10.03
N VAL A 58 -7.93 -0.68 -10.24
CA VAL A 58 -8.38 -0.16 -11.55
C VAL A 58 -7.24 0.47 -12.37
N LEU A 59 -6.03 0.51 -11.80
CA LEU A 59 -4.78 0.90 -12.46
C LEU A 59 -4.00 -0.38 -12.81
N ASP A 60 -2.67 -0.35 -12.72
CA ASP A 60 -1.80 -1.52 -12.92
C ASP A 60 -1.57 -2.30 -11.60
N GLY A 61 -2.45 -2.16 -10.61
CA GLY A 61 -2.34 -2.82 -9.32
C GLY A 61 -1.05 -2.47 -8.59
N LEU A 62 -0.38 -3.50 -8.08
CA LEU A 62 0.92 -3.39 -7.42
C LEU A 62 2.05 -2.89 -8.34
N ASP A 63 1.86 -2.98 -9.66
CA ASP A 63 2.84 -2.53 -10.65
C ASP A 63 2.66 -1.08 -11.08
N THR A 64 1.65 -0.40 -10.55
CA THR A 64 1.43 1.03 -10.81
C THR A 64 2.68 1.83 -10.43
N PRO A 65 3.29 2.58 -11.38
CA PRO A 65 4.44 3.41 -11.09
C PRO A 65 4.05 4.58 -10.18
N LEU A 66 4.95 4.95 -9.27
CA LEU A 66 4.81 6.10 -8.39
C LEU A 66 5.60 7.28 -8.95
N THR A 67 5.09 8.48 -8.72
CA THR A 67 5.75 9.75 -9.01
C THR A 67 5.97 10.53 -7.72
N ASP A 68 6.94 11.43 -7.73
CA ASP A 68 7.14 12.34 -6.60
C ASP A 68 5.86 13.11 -6.24
N GLY A 69 5.60 13.22 -4.95
CA GLY A 69 4.39 13.83 -4.40
C GLY A 69 3.14 12.94 -4.38
N ASP A 70 3.21 11.70 -4.90
CA ASP A 70 2.09 10.76 -4.85
C ASP A 70 1.69 10.42 -3.42
N ARG A 71 0.38 10.30 -3.19
CA ARG A 71 -0.19 9.91 -1.90
C ARG A 71 -0.86 8.56 -2.00
N VAL A 72 -0.40 7.65 -1.17
CA VAL A 72 -0.96 6.30 -1.05
C VAL A 72 -1.66 6.15 0.29
N ALA A 73 -2.92 5.75 0.25
CA ALA A 73 -3.68 5.35 1.43
C ALA A 73 -3.88 3.83 1.43
N ILE A 74 -3.59 3.21 2.57
CA ILE A 74 -3.80 1.79 2.83
C ILE A 74 -4.98 1.70 3.78
N LEU A 75 -6.07 1.09 3.32
CA LEU A 75 -7.29 0.95 4.09
C LEU A 75 -7.59 -0.52 4.34
N PRO A 76 -8.00 -0.90 5.57
CA PRO A 76 -8.74 -2.15 5.71
C PRO A 76 -9.98 -2.06 4.81
N SER A 77 -10.27 -3.12 4.08
CA SER A 77 -11.52 -3.25 3.35
C SER A 77 -12.64 -3.31 4.38
N ILE A 78 -13.32 -2.19 4.60
CA ILE A 78 -14.51 -2.12 5.45
C ILE A 78 -15.70 -2.56 4.59
N GLY A 79 -15.69 -3.84 4.21
CA GLY A 79 -16.84 -4.50 3.60
C GLY A 79 -17.82 -4.86 4.71
N GLY A 80 -18.79 -3.99 4.96
CA GLY A 80 -19.89 -4.27 5.86
C GLY A 80 -20.70 -5.49 5.40
N GLY A 81 -20.95 -6.39 6.34
CA GLY A 81 -22.07 -7.34 6.36
C GLY A 81 -22.83 -7.14 7.65
#